data_AF-M0EZM4-F1
#
_entry.id   AF-M0EZM4-F1
#
_cell.length_a   1.000
_cell.length_b   1.000
_cell.length_c   1.000
_cell.angle_alpha   90.00
_cell.angle_beta   90.00
_cell.angle_gamma   90.00
#
_symmetry.space_group_name_H-M   'P 1'
#
loop_
_entity.id
_entity.type
_entity.pdbx_description
1 polymer ?
#
loop_
_entity_poly.entity_id
_entity_poly.type
_entity_poly.pdbx_seq_one_letter_code
_entity_poly.pdbx_strand_id
1 'polypeptide(L)'
;MKDYKILSSRYLEEHVDSALPASKTRNLHYHRSSEYHKQHGAPADTLEEIYDYTRAPSGSPVWEPLYYFIEHDLENILEDYSERIRDALRSWTERGETQNIANQMLDALRVCEFDRAQLKEYQQTDPDLR
;
A
#
# COMPACT_ATOMS: atom_id res chain seq x y z
N MET A 1 -5.32 1.23 32.38
CA MET A 1 -5.53 1.29 30.91
C MET A 1 -4.50 0.34 30.30
N LYS A 2 -4.90 -0.77 29.67
CA LYS A 2 -3.92 -1.61 28.95
C LYS A 2 -3.34 -0.75 27.82
N ASP A 3 -2.03 -0.71 27.70
CA ASP A 3 -1.35 0.15 26.75
C ASP A 3 -1.78 -0.23 25.31
N TYR A 4 -2.48 0.68 24.62
CA TYR A 4 -3.00 0.48 23.27
C TYR A 4 -1.88 0.05 22.30
N LYS A 5 -0.66 0.50 22.56
CA LYS A 5 0.53 0.00 21.87
C LYS A 5 0.67 -1.49 22.15
N ILE A 6 0.94 -1.93 23.37
CA ILE A 6 1.13 -3.36 23.67
C ILE A 6 0.02 -4.26 23.08
N LEU A 7 -1.25 -3.85 23.16
CA LEU A 7 -2.38 -4.60 22.59
C LEU A 7 -2.34 -4.71 21.06
N SER A 8 -2.03 -3.61 20.34
CA SER A 8 -1.95 -3.64 18.88
C SER A 8 -0.76 -4.46 18.36
N SER A 9 0.37 -4.49 19.08
CA SER A 9 1.55 -5.30 18.66
C SER A 9 1.23 -6.77 18.80
N ARG A 10 0.66 -7.17 19.94
CA ARG A 10 0.28 -8.56 20.17
C ARG A 10 -0.74 -9.03 19.15
N TYR A 11 -1.73 -8.22 18.82
CA TYR A 11 -2.69 -8.58 17.80
C TYR A 11 -2.02 -8.87 16.45
N LEU A 12 -1.08 -8.01 16.03
CA LEU A 12 -0.34 -8.20 14.78
C LEU A 12 0.52 -9.46 14.83
N GLU A 13 1.26 -9.67 15.92
CA GLU A 13 2.13 -10.84 16.11
C GLU A 13 1.37 -12.17 16.23
N GLU A 14 0.15 -12.15 16.81
CA GLU A 14 -0.66 -13.36 17.05
C GLU A 14 -1.59 -13.70 15.87
N HIS A 15 -1.95 -12.73 15.02
CA HIS A 15 -3.01 -12.90 14.00
C HIS A 15 -2.64 -12.51 12.57
N VAL A 16 -1.41 -12.05 12.31
CA VAL A 16 -0.94 -11.68 10.98
C VAL A 16 0.45 -12.23 10.76
N ASP A 17 0.62 -13.12 9.78
CA ASP A 17 1.93 -13.67 9.41
C ASP A 17 2.70 -12.71 8.48
N SER A 18 2.89 -11.48 8.95
CA SER A 18 3.58 -10.40 8.25
C SER A 18 5.10 -10.61 8.28
N ALA A 19 5.77 -10.35 7.15
CA ALA A 19 7.22 -10.26 7.11
C ALA A 19 7.75 -8.92 7.66
N LEU A 20 6.91 -7.87 7.69
CA LEU A 20 7.23 -6.61 8.37
C LEU A 20 7.24 -6.78 9.90
N PRO A 21 8.24 -6.23 10.61
CA PRO A 21 8.26 -6.22 12.07
C PRO A 21 7.26 -5.19 12.65
N ALA A 22 6.50 -5.57 13.67
CA ALA A 22 5.54 -4.68 14.36
C ALA A 22 6.19 -3.47 15.08
N SER A 23 7.53 -3.47 15.20
CA SER A 23 8.31 -2.32 15.68
C SER A 23 8.46 -1.23 14.63
N LYS A 24 8.37 -1.57 13.34
CA LYS A 24 8.51 -0.64 12.20
C LYS A 24 7.22 0.10 11.90
N THR A 25 6.10 -0.57 12.02
CA THR A 25 4.77 0.01 11.86
C THR A 25 3.77 -0.80 12.66
N ARG A 26 2.65 -0.17 13.00
CA ARG A 26 1.51 -0.83 13.67
C ARG A 26 0.26 -0.80 12.79
N ASN A 27 0.43 -0.36 11.54
CA ASN A 27 -0.66 -0.23 10.60
C ASN A 27 -1.04 -1.61 10.06
N LEU A 28 -2.24 -2.07 10.41
CA LEU A 28 -2.75 -3.38 10.02
C LEU A 28 -2.79 -3.59 8.50
N HIS A 29 -3.04 -2.52 7.72
CA HIS A 29 -3.04 -2.62 6.27
C HIS A 29 -1.67 -3.07 5.74
N TYR A 30 -0.57 -2.48 6.22
CA TYR A 30 0.78 -2.87 5.81
C TYR A 30 1.09 -4.32 6.19
N HIS A 31 0.69 -4.76 7.38
CA HIS A 31 0.90 -6.13 7.82
C HIS A 31 0.08 -7.15 7.00
N ARG A 32 -1.18 -6.83 6.66
CA ARG A 32 -2.00 -7.68 5.80
C ARG A 32 -1.47 -7.76 4.37
N SER A 33 -0.96 -6.65 3.84
CA SER A 33 -0.28 -6.64 2.54
C SER A 33 0.99 -7.48 2.56
N SER A 34 1.83 -7.31 3.58
CA SER A 34 3.04 -8.12 3.76
C SER A 34 2.73 -9.62 3.90
N GLU A 35 1.73 -9.99 4.71
CA GLU A 35 1.26 -11.38 4.84
C GLU A 35 0.80 -11.95 3.49
N TYR A 36 -0.01 -11.20 2.74
CA TYR A 36 -0.49 -11.65 1.42
C TYR A 36 0.67 -11.84 0.44
N HIS A 37 1.62 -10.89 0.40
CA HIS A 37 2.80 -10.97 -0.46
C HIS A 37 3.65 -12.20 -0.12
N LYS A 38 3.92 -12.42 1.17
CA LYS A 38 4.66 -13.59 1.67
C LYS A 38 4.01 -14.91 1.23
N GLN A 39 2.68 -15.01 1.32
CA GLN A 39 1.93 -16.20 0.90
C GLN A 39 1.99 -16.48 -0.61
N HIS A 40 2.27 -15.45 -1.42
CA HIS A 40 2.31 -15.54 -2.89
C HIS A 40 3.72 -15.41 -3.47
N GLY A 41 4.77 -15.48 -2.64
CA GLY A 41 6.17 -15.40 -3.08
C GLY A 41 6.59 -14.02 -3.60
N ALA A 42 5.83 -12.97 -3.29
CA ALA A 42 6.15 -11.60 -3.65
C ALA A 42 6.95 -10.89 -2.54
N PRO A 43 7.70 -9.81 -2.85
CA PRO A 43 8.45 -9.03 -1.87
C PRO A 43 7.55 -8.51 -0.75
N ALA A 44 7.99 -8.69 0.50
CA ALA A 44 7.14 -8.46 1.67
C ALA A 44 7.87 -7.84 2.89
N ASP A 45 9.19 -7.69 2.83
CA ASP A 45 10.05 -7.42 3.99
C ASP A 45 10.14 -5.92 4.32
N THR A 46 9.78 -5.05 3.37
CA THR A 46 9.80 -3.59 3.54
C THR A 46 8.53 -2.92 3.01
N LEU A 47 8.25 -1.69 3.48
CA LEU A 47 7.11 -0.92 2.95
C LEU A 47 7.30 -0.59 1.48
N GLU A 48 8.53 -0.33 1.04
CA GLU A 48 8.85 -0.08 -0.36
C GLU A 48 8.53 -1.30 -1.24
N GLU A 49 8.92 -2.48 -0.78
CA GLU A 49 8.66 -3.74 -1.49
C GLU A 49 7.17 -4.09 -1.60
N ILE A 50 6.38 -3.88 -0.54
CA ILE A 50 4.94 -4.16 -0.63
C ILE A 50 4.22 -3.16 -1.55
N TYR A 51 4.75 -1.95 -1.71
CA TYR A 51 4.18 -0.92 -2.60
C TYR A 51 4.82 -0.91 -4.00
N ASP A 52 5.67 -1.90 -4.33
CA ASP A 52 6.10 -2.12 -5.70
C ASP A 52 4.97 -2.76 -6.52
N TYR A 53 4.20 -1.92 -7.20
CA TYR A 53 3.05 -2.33 -7.99
C TYR A 53 3.41 -3.17 -9.23
N THR A 54 4.68 -3.17 -9.66
CA THR A 54 5.13 -4.06 -10.73
C THR A 54 5.18 -5.52 -10.23
N ARG A 55 5.43 -5.72 -8.94
CA ARG A 55 5.57 -7.04 -8.30
C ARG A 55 4.40 -7.44 -7.41
N ALA A 56 3.48 -6.52 -7.13
CA ALA A 56 2.35 -6.75 -6.24
C ALA A 56 1.41 -7.84 -6.80
N PRO A 57 1.10 -8.90 -6.03
CA PRO A 57 0.08 -9.87 -6.41
C PRO A 57 -1.28 -9.22 -6.67
N SER A 58 -2.05 -9.75 -7.62
CA SER A 58 -3.33 -9.16 -8.01
C SER A 58 -4.34 -9.08 -6.85
N GLY A 59 -4.35 -10.03 -5.92
CA GLY A 59 -5.24 -10.00 -4.76
C GLY A 59 -4.70 -9.22 -3.55
N SER A 60 -3.57 -8.53 -3.67
CA SER A 60 -2.98 -7.80 -2.55
C SER A 60 -3.83 -6.60 -2.10
N PRO A 61 -3.96 -6.33 -0.79
CA PRO A 61 -4.64 -5.14 -0.29
C PRO A 61 -4.02 -3.81 -0.77
N VAL A 62 -2.77 -3.78 -1.22
CA VAL A 62 -2.08 -2.54 -1.65
C VAL A 62 -2.73 -1.85 -2.86
N TRP A 63 -3.61 -2.55 -3.58
CA TRP A 63 -4.42 -1.97 -4.66
C TRP A 63 -5.58 -1.11 -4.14
N GLU A 64 -6.11 -1.39 -2.94
CA GLU A 64 -7.28 -0.69 -2.38
C GLU A 64 -7.09 0.84 -2.30
N PRO A 65 -5.94 1.36 -1.83
CA PRO A 65 -5.70 2.79 -1.83
C PRO A 65 -5.74 3.42 -3.23
N LEU A 66 -5.25 2.74 -4.27
CA LEU A 66 -5.25 3.28 -5.63
C LEU A 66 -6.68 3.43 -6.17
N TYR A 67 -7.53 2.42 -5.94
CA TYR A 67 -8.95 2.50 -6.28
C TYR A 67 -9.66 3.60 -5.50
N TYR A 68 -9.36 3.74 -4.21
CA TYR A 68 -9.93 4.81 -3.39
C TYR A 68 -9.59 6.20 -3.96
N PHE A 69 -8.34 6.43 -4.35
CA PHE A 69 -7.93 7.70 -4.96
C PHE A 69 -8.67 7.97 -6.28
N ILE A 70 -8.74 6.99 -7.18
CA ILE A 70 -9.49 7.13 -8.43
C ILE A 70 -10.97 7.45 -8.16
N GLU A 71 -11.63 6.71 -7.26
CA GLU A 71 -13.08 6.82 -7.04
C GLU A 71 -13.48 8.08 -6.26
N HIS A 72 -12.63 8.57 -5.36
CA HIS A 72 -12.98 9.65 -4.43
C HIS A 72 -12.21 10.96 -4.61
N ASP A 73 -11.07 10.96 -5.30
CA ASP A 73 -10.20 12.14 -5.41
C ASP A 73 -10.04 12.69 -6.83
N LEU A 74 -10.66 12.08 -7.85
CA LEU A 74 -10.67 12.62 -9.23
C LEU A 74 -11.58 13.86 -9.41
N GLU A 75 -12.47 14.19 -8.47
CA GLU A 75 -13.30 15.40 -8.56
C GLU A 75 -12.55 16.71 -8.28
N ASN A 76 -11.28 16.67 -7.82
CA ASN A 76 -10.46 17.85 -7.59
C ASN A 76 -9.12 17.77 -8.34
N ILE A 77 -9.08 18.43 -9.50
CA ILE A 77 -7.93 18.91 -10.30
C ILE A 77 -6.59 18.19 -10.06
N LEU A 78 -6.14 17.47 -11.09
CA LEU A 78 -4.91 16.65 -11.19
C LEU A 78 -3.57 17.35 -10.80
N GLU A 79 -3.56 18.66 -10.57
CA GLU A 79 -2.33 19.44 -10.39
C GLU A 79 -1.59 19.14 -9.07
N ASP A 80 -2.29 18.75 -7.99
CA ASP A 80 -1.70 18.54 -6.64
C ASP A 80 -1.77 17.10 -6.13
N TYR A 81 -1.97 16.12 -7.01
CA TYR A 81 -2.24 14.73 -6.61
C TYR A 81 -1.13 14.08 -5.77
N SER A 82 0.14 14.42 -6.05
CA SER A 82 1.28 13.93 -5.27
C SER A 82 1.28 14.46 -3.84
N GLU A 83 0.85 15.70 -3.62
CA GLU A 83 0.76 16.29 -2.28
C GLU A 83 -0.42 15.71 -1.50
N ARG A 84 -1.54 15.42 -2.17
CA ARG A 84 -2.72 14.80 -1.53
C ARG A 84 -2.47 13.34 -1.13
N ILE A 85 -1.82 12.54 -1.99
CA ILE A 85 -1.38 11.19 -1.63
C ILE A 85 -0.40 11.26 -0.43
N ARG A 86 0.55 12.20 -0.44
CA ARG A 86 1.47 12.40 0.69
C ARG A 86 0.74 12.81 1.96
N ASP A 87 -0.27 13.69 1.87
CA ASP A 87 -1.06 14.13 3.02
C ASP A 87 -1.89 13.00 3.61
N ALA A 88 -2.54 12.19 2.77
CA ALA A 88 -3.25 10.99 3.19
C ALA A 88 -2.30 9.99 3.85
N LEU A 89 -1.16 9.70 3.22
CA LEU A 89 -0.15 8.79 3.75
C LEU A 89 0.55 9.33 5.00
N ARG A 90 0.63 10.65 5.20
CA ARG A 90 1.19 11.24 6.42
C ARG A 90 0.38 10.84 7.66
N SER A 91 -0.89 10.47 7.48
CA SER A 91 -1.71 9.90 8.55
C SER A 91 -1.47 8.39 8.77
N TRP A 92 -0.84 7.70 7.81
CA TRP A 92 -0.69 6.24 7.79
C TRP A 92 0.76 5.74 7.99
N THR A 93 1.76 6.57 7.71
CA THR A 93 3.18 6.20 7.66
C THR A 93 4.05 7.15 8.51
N GLU A 94 5.11 6.62 9.13
CA GLU A 94 6.12 7.45 9.79
C GLU A 94 6.88 8.31 8.76
N ARG A 95 7.24 9.55 9.16
CA ARG A 95 7.65 10.67 8.27
C ARG A 95 8.69 10.37 7.18
N GLY A 96 9.49 9.31 7.31
CA GLY A 96 10.53 8.94 6.34
C GLY A 96 10.05 8.10 5.16
N GLU A 97 9.21 7.08 5.41
CA GLU A 97 8.78 6.12 4.36
C GLU A 97 7.58 6.63 3.55
N THR A 98 6.85 7.62 4.08
CA THR A 98 5.68 8.25 3.44
C THR A 98 5.97 8.71 2.00
N GLN A 99 7.13 9.32 1.78
CA GLN A 99 7.47 9.96 0.51
C GLN A 99 7.70 8.93 -0.61
N ASN A 100 8.37 7.83 -0.29
CA ASN A 100 8.67 6.78 -1.27
C ASN A 100 7.38 6.02 -1.64
N ILE A 101 6.56 5.68 -0.64
CA ILE A 101 5.26 5.02 -0.88
C ILE A 101 4.35 5.92 -1.72
N ALA A 102 4.30 7.23 -1.43
CA ALA A 102 3.51 8.17 -2.21
C ALA A 102 3.92 8.20 -3.67
N ASN A 103 5.23 8.16 -3.94
CA ASN A 103 5.75 8.14 -5.30
C ASN A 103 5.39 6.84 -6.02
N GLN A 104 5.55 5.67 -5.37
CA GLN A 104 5.16 4.38 -5.94
C GLN A 104 3.67 4.34 -6.31
N MET A 105 2.81 4.83 -5.42
CA MET A 105 1.37 4.92 -5.68
C MET A 105 1.04 5.86 -6.84
N LEU A 106 1.69 7.02 -6.89
CA LEU A 106 1.50 7.98 -7.97
C LEU A 106 1.97 7.44 -9.33
N ASP A 107 3.09 6.72 -9.36
CA ASP A 107 3.63 6.14 -10.58
C ASP A 107 2.70 5.06 -11.13
N ALA A 108 2.16 4.19 -10.27
CA ALA A 108 1.13 3.22 -10.68
C ALA A 108 -0.14 3.89 -11.21
N LEU A 109 -0.62 4.94 -10.55
CA LEU A 109 -1.78 5.71 -11.03
C LEU A 109 -1.52 6.37 -12.37
N ARG A 110 -0.32 6.91 -12.59
CA ARG A 110 0.09 7.52 -13.87
C ARG A 110 0.16 6.51 -15.00
N VAL A 111 0.72 5.32 -14.76
CA VAL A 111 0.74 4.22 -15.73
C VAL A 111 -0.67 3.85 -16.17
N CYS A 112 -1.61 3.86 -15.23
CA CYS A 112 -3.01 3.56 -15.49
C CYS A 112 -3.84 4.79 -15.92
N GLU A 113 -3.20 5.92 -16.22
CA GLU A 113 -3.84 7.19 -16.59
C GLU A 113 -4.95 7.64 -15.63
N PHE A 114 -4.85 7.28 -14.35
CA PHE A 114 -5.87 7.48 -13.33
C PHE A 114 -7.23 6.87 -13.69
N ASP A 115 -7.27 5.89 -14.59
CA ASP A 115 -8.48 5.20 -15.01
C ASP A 115 -8.66 3.88 -14.26
N ARG A 116 -9.90 3.65 -13.81
CA ARG A 116 -10.25 2.46 -13.02
C ARG A 116 -10.13 1.16 -13.82
N ALA A 117 -10.48 1.19 -15.11
CA ALA A 117 -10.41 0.00 -15.95
C ALA A 117 -8.96 -0.34 -16.29
N GLN A 118 -8.14 0.67 -16.59
CA GLN A 118 -6.69 0.49 -16.80
C GLN A 118 -6.00 -0.01 -15.52
N LEU A 119 -6.35 0.51 -14.34
CA LEU A 119 -5.81 0.01 -13.06
C LEU A 119 -6.19 -1.45 -12.84
N LYS A 120 -7.43 -1.83 -13.16
CA LYS A 120 -7.87 -3.21 -13.06
C LYS A 120 -7.13 -4.13 -14.04
N GLU A 121 -6.90 -3.68 -15.26
CA GLU A 121 -6.11 -4.43 -16.24
C GLU A 121 -4.67 -4.63 -15.73
N TYR A 122 -4.01 -3.54 -15.32
CA TYR A 122 -2.66 -3.58 -14.77
C TYR A 122 -2.54 -4.51 -13.56
N GLN A 123 -3.49 -4.46 -12.62
CA GLN A 123 -3.57 -5.37 -11.46
C GLN A 123 -3.68 -6.85 -11.86
N GLN A 124 -4.35 -7.17 -12.97
CA GLN A 124 -4.56 -8.55 -13.43
C GLN A 124 -3.45 -9.05 -14.35
N THR A 125 -2.65 -8.16 -14.93
CA THR A 125 -1.45 -8.52 -15.69
C THR A 125 -0.49 -9.29 -14.80
N ASP A 126 0.12 -10.35 -15.33
CA ASP A 126 1.17 -11.10 -14.64
C ASP A 126 2.31 -10.14 -14.25
N PRO A 127 2.79 -10.14 -12.99
CA PRO A 127 3.93 -9.32 -12.58
C PRO A 127 5.14 -9.39 -13.51
N ASP A 128 5.41 -10.53 -14.15
CA ASP A 128 6.54 -10.69 -15.08
C ASP A 128 6.31 -9.97 -16.45
N LEU A 129 5.10 -9.47 -16.69
CA LEU A 129 4.67 -8.80 -17.93
C LEU A 129 4.28 -7.32 -17.73
N ARG A 130 4.46 -6.78 -16.52
CA ARG A 130 4.15 -5.37 -16.19
C ARG A 130 5.29 -4.41 -16.52
#